data_AF-A0A498IZH3-F1
#
_entry.id   AF-A0A498IZH3-F1
#
_cell.length_a   1.000
_cell.length_b   1.000
_cell.length_c   1.000
_cell.angle_alpha   90.00
_cell.angle_beta   90.00
_cell.angle_gamma   90.00
#
_symmetry.space_group_name_H-M   'P 1'
#
loop_
_entity.id
_entity.type
_entity.pdbx_description
1 polymer ?
#
loop_
_entity_poly.entity_id
_entity_poly.type
_entity_poly.pdbx_seq_one_letter_code
_entity_poly.pdbx_strand_id
1 'polypeptide(L)'
;MTSLIALGTLNLSRNQLRGNIPSTIGNLHQLETLDLSHNRLSGQIPQSYSSLSLLAHVNLSFNNLAGRIPSGNQLQTLEDSSIYEGNPLLCGVPLSTKCPGDETRHFPCSDEGDNKDDDDNGKLWLYVSITLGFITGFWGVCGTLIVKKSWRYAYFRFFDGMKDKVALAIALKQNSLKRLQQYNRILKFTQKVPNKLQLLIY
;
A
#
# COMPACT_ATOMS: atom_id res chain seq x y z
N MET A 1 -20.11 -25.99 -25.20
CA MET A 1 -19.49 -24.79 -25.82
C MET A 1 -19.99 -23.54 -25.09
N THR A 2 -19.33 -23.13 -24.02
CA THR A 2 -19.65 -21.88 -23.31
C THR A 2 -18.59 -20.85 -23.65
N SER A 3 -18.79 -20.17 -24.78
CA SER A 3 -17.94 -19.06 -25.21
C SER A 3 -18.39 -17.80 -24.47
N LEU A 4 -17.71 -17.48 -23.37
CA LEU A 4 -17.96 -16.29 -22.55
C LEU A 4 -17.17 -15.11 -23.13
N ILE A 5 -17.51 -14.70 -24.35
CA ILE A 5 -16.75 -13.71 -25.15
C ILE A 5 -16.75 -12.32 -24.49
N ALA A 6 -17.71 -12.04 -23.59
CA ALA A 6 -17.88 -10.74 -22.94
C ALA A 6 -17.64 -10.73 -21.42
N LEU A 7 -16.94 -11.74 -20.89
CA LEU A 7 -16.71 -11.83 -19.45
C LEU A 7 -15.55 -10.93 -19.03
N GLY A 8 -15.87 -9.78 -18.44
CA GLY A 8 -14.87 -8.85 -17.89
C GLY A 8 -14.33 -9.24 -16.51
N THR A 9 -15.15 -9.89 -15.69
CA THR A 9 -14.76 -10.29 -14.32
C THR A 9 -15.17 -11.72 -14.05
N LEU A 10 -14.23 -12.53 -13.58
CA LEU A 10 -14.46 -13.89 -13.12
C LEU A 10 -13.90 -14.06 -11.71
N ASN A 11 -14.77 -14.22 -10.73
CA ASN A 11 -14.38 -14.53 -9.37
C ASN A 11 -14.90 -15.93 -8.99
N LEU A 12 -13.96 -16.84 -8.74
CA LEU A 12 -14.20 -18.19 -8.26
C LEU A 12 -13.42 -18.47 -6.97
N SER A 13 -13.02 -17.43 -6.23
CA SER A 13 -12.23 -17.62 -5.02
C SER A 13 -12.99 -18.31 -3.90
N ARG A 14 -12.25 -18.91 -2.97
CA ARG A 14 -12.79 -19.60 -1.77
C ARG A 14 -13.73 -20.75 -2.12
N ASN A 15 -13.42 -21.49 -3.17
CA ASN A 15 -14.12 -22.71 -3.54
C ASN A 15 -13.25 -23.95 -3.29
N GLN A 16 -13.77 -25.12 -3.64
CA GLN A 16 -13.03 -26.39 -3.55
C GLN A 16 -12.64 -26.92 -4.94
N LEU A 17 -12.41 -26.02 -5.91
CA LEU A 17 -12.06 -26.40 -7.26
C LEU A 17 -10.73 -27.17 -7.27
N ARG A 18 -10.68 -28.27 -8.02
CA ARG A 18 -9.54 -29.19 -8.13
C ARG A 18 -9.15 -29.37 -9.59
N GLY A 19 -7.95 -29.93 -9.79
CA GLY A 19 -7.42 -30.20 -11.12
C GLY A 19 -6.73 -28.98 -11.72
N ASN A 20 -6.45 -29.06 -13.01
CA ASN A 20 -5.63 -28.07 -13.69
C ASN A 20 -6.45 -26.89 -14.19
N ILE A 21 -5.80 -25.73 -14.25
CA ILE A 21 -6.36 -24.56 -14.92
C ILE A 21 -6.45 -24.87 -16.43
N PRO A 22 -7.65 -24.86 -17.03
CA PRO A 22 -7.80 -25.20 -18.43
C PRO A 22 -7.22 -24.10 -19.33
N SER A 23 -6.49 -24.50 -20.38
CA SER A 23 -5.88 -23.56 -21.34
C SER A 23 -6.89 -22.68 -22.06
N THR A 24 -8.16 -23.08 -22.09
CA THR A 24 -9.28 -22.35 -22.68
C THR A 24 -9.56 -21.00 -22.03
N ILE A 25 -9.08 -20.76 -20.80
CA ILE A 25 -9.18 -19.45 -20.14
C ILE A 25 -8.47 -18.36 -20.96
N GLY A 26 -7.43 -18.70 -21.72
CA GLY A 26 -6.72 -17.78 -22.61
C GLY A 26 -7.55 -17.29 -23.81
N ASN A 27 -8.71 -17.90 -24.09
CA ASN A 27 -9.64 -17.45 -25.13
C ASN A 27 -10.56 -16.31 -24.66
N LEU A 28 -10.53 -15.96 -23.37
CA LEU A 28 -11.35 -14.90 -22.79
C LEU A 28 -10.68 -13.53 -22.96
N HIS A 29 -10.53 -13.08 -24.19
CA HIS A 29 -9.76 -11.86 -24.50
C HIS A 29 -10.28 -10.58 -23.83
N GLN A 30 -11.54 -10.55 -23.40
CA GLN A 30 -12.17 -9.41 -22.71
C GLN A 30 -12.04 -9.47 -21.17
N LEU A 31 -11.34 -10.46 -20.62
CA LEU A 31 -11.22 -10.64 -19.18
C LEU A 31 -10.26 -9.60 -18.57
N GLU A 32 -10.78 -8.79 -17.65
CA GLU A 32 -10.04 -7.76 -16.93
C GLU A 32 -9.64 -8.22 -15.53
N THR A 33 -10.49 -9.01 -14.87
CA THR A 33 -10.28 -9.46 -13.49
C THR A 33 -10.53 -10.95 -13.36
N LEU A 34 -9.55 -11.67 -12.79
CA LEU A 34 -9.63 -13.10 -12.54
C LEU A 34 -9.16 -13.45 -11.11
N ASP A 35 -10.07 -13.91 -10.27
CA ASP A 35 -9.74 -14.38 -8.92
C ASP A 35 -10.04 -15.88 -8.80
N LEU A 36 -8.99 -16.68 -8.65
CA LEU A 36 -9.05 -18.13 -8.40
C LEU A 36 -8.48 -18.48 -7.02
N SER A 37 -8.26 -17.48 -6.16
CA SER A 37 -7.58 -17.69 -4.87
C SER A 37 -8.34 -18.62 -3.92
N HIS A 38 -7.64 -19.21 -2.96
CA HIS A 38 -8.23 -20.12 -1.97
C HIS A 38 -9.02 -21.27 -2.60
N ASN A 39 -8.37 -22.02 -3.49
CA ASN A 39 -8.90 -23.23 -4.09
C ASN A 39 -7.92 -24.40 -3.89
N ARG A 40 -8.15 -25.54 -4.56
CA ARG A 40 -7.25 -26.70 -4.57
C ARG A 40 -6.78 -27.01 -5.99
N LEU A 41 -6.60 -25.97 -6.82
CA LEU A 41 -6.12 -26.10 -8.19
C LEU A 41 -4.67 -26.58 -8.20
N SER A 42 -4.31 -27.39 -9.19
CA SER A 42 -3.01 -28.05 -9.29
C SER A 42 -2.42 -27.96 -10.69
N GLY A 43 -1.14 -28.31 -10.84
CA GLY A 43 -0.48 -28.29 -12.14
C GLY A 43 0.04 -26.90 -12.53
N GLN A 44 0.43 -26.76 -13.81
CA GLN A 44 1.08 -25.55 -14.31
C GLN A 44 0.07 -24.46 -14.68
N ILE A 45 0.49 -23.21 -14.52
CA ILE A 45 -0.22 -22.05 -15.08
C ILE A 45 -0.02 -22.12 -16.60
N PRO A 46 -1.09 -22.25 -17.40
CA PRO A 46 -0.95 -22.42 -18.83
C PRO A 46 -0.41 -21.14 -19.47
N GLN A 47 0.50 -21.29 -20.42
CA GLN A 47 1.10 -20.18 -21.17
C GLN A 47 0.03 -19.32 -21.88
N SER A 48 -1.15 -19.87 -22.17
CA SER A 48 -2.27 -19.12 -22.75
C SER A 48 -2.77 -17.97 -21.88
N TYR A 49 -2.36 -17.86 -20.61
CA TYR A 49 -2.57 -16.62 -19.84
C TYR A 49 -1.86 -15.42 -20.47
N SER A 50 -0.77 -15.62 -21.19
CA SER A 50 -0.07 -14.52 -21.87
C SER A 50 -0.84 -13.96 -23.07
N SER A 51 -1.91 -14.62 -23.55
CA SER A 51 -2.76 -14.10 -24.64
C SER A 51 -3.92 -13.23 -24.16
N LEU A 52 -4.09 -13.09 -22.84
CA LEU A 52 -5.03 -12.16 -22.23
C LEU A 52 -4.40 -10.77 -22.23
N SER A 53 -4.83 -9.91 -23.14
CA SER A 53 -4.27 -8.56 -23.34
C SER A 53 -4.98 -7.46 -22.56
N LEU A 54 -6.08 -7.78 -21.87
CA LEU A 54 -6.88 -6.83 -21.09
C LEU A 54 -6.88 -7.16 -19.59
N LEU A 55 -6.11 -8.16 -19.16
CA LEU A 55 -6.12 -8.63 -17.78
C LEU A 55 -5.38 -7.64 -16.88
N ALA A 56 -6.13 -6.94 -16.04
CA ALA A 56 -5.64 -5.92 -15.12
C ALA A 56 -5.43 -6.45 -13.71
N HIS A 57 -6.18 -7.48 -13.29
CA HIS A 57 -6.07 -8.06 -11.96
C HIS A 57 -6.16 -9.58 -12.01
N VAL A 58 -5.19 -10.26 -11.38
CA VAL A 58 -5.22 -11.71 -11.22
C VAL A 58 -4.86 -12.07 -9.79
N ASN A 59 -5.53 -13.08 -9.23
CA ASN A 59 -5.17 -13.65 -7.94
C ASN A 59 -5.24 -15.18 -8.01
N LEU A 60 -4.09 -15.84 -7.81
CA LEU A 60 -3.93 -17.29 -7.84
C LEU A 60 -3.48 -17.86 -6.47
N SER A 61 -3.49 -17.02 -5.44
CA SER A 61 -2.94 -17.35 -4.12
C SER A 61 -3.69 -18.50 -3.45
N PHE A 62 -3.03 -19.18 -2.52
CA PHE A 62 -3.59 -20.28 -1.73
C PHE A 62 -4.20 -21.39 -2.61
N ASN A 63 -3.37 -21.93 -3.50
CA ASN A 63 -3.67 -23.09 -4.34
C ASN A 63 -2.51 -24.09 -4.29
N ASN A 64 -2.53 -25.12 -5.13
CA ASN A 64 -1.50 -26.15 -5.20
C ASN A 64 -0.82 -26.19 -6.59
N LEU A 65 -0.67 -25.00 -7.21
CA LEU A 65 -0.06 -24.82 -8.52
C LEU A 65 1.44 -25.11 -8.48
N ALA A 66 2.00 -25.55 -9.61
CA ALA A 66 3.37 -26.01 -9.73
C ALA A 66 4.05 -25.53 -11.02
N GLY A 67 5.38 -25.45 -11.02
CA GLY A 67 6.18 -25.12 -12.20
C GLY A 67 6.52 -23.63 -12.34
N ARG A 68 7.12 -23.27 -13.48
CA ARG A 68 7.59 -21.90 -13.74
C ARG A 68 6.41 -20.97 -14.03
N ILE A 69 6.39 -19.79 -13.42
CA ILE A 69 5.41 -18.75 -13.74
C ILE A 69 5.66 -18.27 -15.19
N PRO A 70 4.65 -18.33 -16.08
CA PRO A 70 4.81 -17.93 -17.46
C PRO A 70 5.11 -16.42 -17.55
N SER A 71 6.19 -16.06 -18.26
CA SER A 71 6.56 -14.68 -18.52
C SER A 71 5.86 -14.19 -19.81
N GLY A 72 5.25 -13.01 -19.79
CA GLY A 72 4.54 -12.44 -20.95
C GLY A 72 4.04 -11.01 -20.71
N ASN A 73 3.52 -10.37 -21.76
CA ASN A 73 3.28 -8.92 -21.85
C ASN A 73 2.38 -8.29 -20.77
N GLN A 74 1.62 -9.08 -19.99
CA GLN A 74 0.83 -8.57 -18.85
C GLN A 74 1.07 -9.29 -17.51
N LEU A 75 1.72 -10.46 -17.52
CA LEU A 75 2.11 -11.15 -16.28
C LEU A 75 3.34 -10.51 -15.65
N GLN A 76 4.20 -9.89 -16.47
CA GLN A 76 5.32 -9.08 -15.98
C GLN A 76 4.85 -7.77 -15.33
N THR A 77 3.72 -7.20 -15.74
CA THR A 77 3.16 -5.98 -15.11
C THR A 77 2.48 -6.26 -13.77
N LEU A 78 2.17 -7.53 -13.49
CA LEU A 78 1.61 -8.01 -12.23
C LEU A 78 2.75 -8.57 -11.37
N GLU A 79 3.67 -7.69 -11.00
CA GLU A 79 4.89 -8.00 -10.22
C GLU A 79 4.62 -8.38 -8.77
N ASP A 80 3.36 -8.32 -8.32
CA ASP A 80 3.03 -8.59 -6.94
C ASP A 80 3.10 -10.10 -6.63
N SER A 81 4.14 -10.50 -5.90
CA SER A 81 4.32 -11.87 -5.41
C SER A 81 3.15 -12.39 -4.58
N SER A 82 2.34 -11.51 -3.96
CA SER A 82 1.15 -11.90 -3.19
C SER A 82 0.12 -12.66 -4.05
N ILE A 83 0.07 -12.38 -5.35
CA ILE A 83 -0.81 -13.04 -6.33
C ILE A 83 -0.57 -14.55 -6.39
N TYR A 84 0.66 -14.98 -6.12
CA TYR A 84 1.09 -16.37 -6.23
C TYR A 84 1.33 -17.02 -4.85
N GLU A 85 1.14 -16.27 -3.76
CA GLU A 85 1.41 -16.72 -2.40
C GLU A 85 0.65 -18.02 -2.06
N GLY A 86 1.23 -18.86 -1.20
CA GLY A 86 0.56 -20.08 -0.75
C GLY A 86 0.51 -21.19 -1.81
N ASN A 87 1.31 -21.10 -2.88
CA ASN A 87 1.54 -22.17 -3.85
C ASN A 87 2.98 -22.70 -3.71
N PRO A 88 3.23 -23.80 -2.98
CA PRO A 88 4.58 -24.21 -2.59
C PRO A 88 5.45 -24.74 -3.75
N LEU A 89 4.84 -25.11 -4.88
CA LEU A 89 5.53 -25.73 -6.03
C LEU A 89 5.76 -24.76 -7.20
N LEU A 90 5.38 -23.49 -7.07
CA LEU A 90 5.66 -22.46 -8.06
C LEU A 90 7.09 -21.93 -7.94
N CYS A 91 7.67 -21.54 -9.07
CA CYS A 91 9.02 -20.98 -9.15
C CYS A 91 9.13 -19.94 -10.28
N GLY A 92 10.18 -19.11 -10.24
CA GLY A 92 10.44 -18.04 -11.21
C GLY A 92 9.80 -16.70 -10.84
N VAL A 93 10.29 -15.63 -11.47
CA VAL A 93 9.85 -14.24 -11.25
C VAL A 93 8.31 -14.13 -11.41
N PRO A 94 7.59 -13.44 -10.50
CA PRO A 94 8.07 -12.58 -9.41
C PRO A 94 8.46 -13.29 -8.09
N LEU A 95 8.36 -14.61 -8.00
CA LEU A 95 8.79 -15.35 -6.81
C LEU A 95 10.33 -15.50 -6.75
N SER A 96 10.90 -15.40 -5.56
CA SER A 96 12.35 -15.64 -5.32
C SER A 96 12.77 -17.11 -5.44
N THR A 97 11.81 -18.02 -5.59
CA THR A 97 12.05 -19.46 -5.68
C THR A 97 12.64 -19.81 -7.06
N LYS A 98 13.88 -20.33 -7.08
CA LYS A 98 14.55 -20.75 -8.32
C LYS A 98 13.93 -22.03 -8.88
N CYS A 99 13.80 -22.12 -10.21
CA CYS A 99 13.29 -23.31 -10.87
C CYS A 99 14.40 -24.37 -11.08
N PRO A 100 14.08 -25.67 -10.96
CA PRO A 100 15.02 -26.74 -11.30
C PRO A 100 15.43 -26.65 -12.79
N GLY A 101 16.73 -26.54 -13.07
CA GLY A 101 17.28 -26.46 -14.44
C GLY A 101 18.03 -25.18 -14.82
N ASP A 102 18.12 -24.19 -13.91
CA ASP A 102 18.88 -22.93 -14.13
C ASP A 102 20.38 -23.03 -13.74
N GLU A 103 20.89 -24.22 -13.39
CA GLU A 103 22.25 -24.40 -12.83
C GLU A 103 23.39 -24.58 -13.84
N THR A 104 23.15 -24.57 -15.15
CA THR A 104 24.22 -24.76 -16.15
C THR A 104 24.56 -23.49 -16.91
N ARG A 105 25.50 -22.71 -16.37
CA ARG A 105 26.64 -22.05 -17.07
C ARG A 105 27.54 -21.38 -16.03
N HIS A 106 28.48 -22.16 -15.51
CA HIS A 106 29.60 -21.72 -14.68
C HIS A 106 30.54 -20.81 -15.50
N PHE A 107 30.75 -19.57 -15.04
CA PHE A 107 32.02 -18.85 -15.17
C PHE A 107 32.55 -18.69 -13.72
N PRO A 108 33.75 -19.19 -13.39
CA PRO A 108 34.19 -19.29 -12.01
C PRO A 108 34.90 -18.01 -11.55
N CYS A 109 34.51 -17.49 -10.39
CA CYS A 109 35.40 -16.72 -9.52
C CYS A 109 35.17 -17.17 -8.06
N SER A 110 36.18 -17.88 -7.55
CA SER A 110 36.68 -17.97 -6.17
C SER A 110 35.70 -18.10 -5.00
N ASP A 111 35.80 -19.25 -4.32
CA ASP A 111 35.39 -19.50 -2.94
C ASP A 111 35.81 -18.35 -1.99
N GLU A 112 34.86 -17.88 -1.17
CA GLU A 112 35.00 -17.78 0.29
C GLU A 112 33.70 -17.27 0.92
N GLY A 113 33.14 -18.06 1.86
CA GLY A 113 32.28 -17.56 2.94
C GLY A 113 30.82 -17.24 2.61
N ASP A 114 29.95 -18.13 3.03
CA ASP A 114 28.69 -17.86 3.74
C ASP A 114 28.06 -16.47 3.53
N ASN A 115 26.98 -16.36 2.75
CA ASN A 115 25.90 -15.37 2.90
C ASN A 115 24.80 -15.61 1.84
N LYS A 116 23.56 -15.78 2.30
CA LYS A 116 22.36 -15.62 1.46
C LYS A 116 21.86 -14.17 1.59
N ASP A 117 21.18 -13.70 0.55
CA ASP A 117 20.22 -12.58 0.53
C ASP A 117 20.71 -11.20 0.03
N ASP A 118 21.32 -11.10 -1.16
CA ASP A 118 21.80 -9.82 -1.71
C ASP A 118 20.74 -8.83 -2.25
N ASP A 119 19.44 -9.07 -2.06
CA ASP A 119 18.40 -8.06 -2.35
C ASP A 119 17.47 -7.75 -1.15
N ASP A 120 17.26 -8.74 -0.25
CA ASP A 120 16.51 -8.52 0.99
C ASP A 120 17.41 -8.03 2.16
N ASN A 121 18.70 -8.40 2.18
CA ASN A 121 19.66 -7.86 3.15
C ASN A 121 19.81 -6.34 3.00
N GLY A 122 19.65 -5.79 1.80
CA GLY A 122 19.67 -4.35 1.59
C GLY A 122 18.54 -3.65 2.38
N LYS A 123 17.31 -4.16 2.27
CA LYS A 123 16.15 -3.60 3.00
C LYS A 123 16.22 -3.88 4.49
N LEU A 124 16.61 -5.09 4.90
CA LEU A 124 16.80 -5.46 6.31
C LEU A 124 17.90 -4.64 6.97
N TRP A 125 19.04 -4.44 6.31
CA TRP A 125 20.15 -3.66 6.85
C TRP A 125 19.85 -2.15 6.90
N LEU A 126 19.13 -1.64 5.90
CA LEU A 126 18.57 -0.28 5.97
C LEU A 126 17.57 -0.13 7.12
N TYR A 127 16.68 -1.09 7.34
CA TYR A 127 15.72 -1.04 8.45
C TYR A 127 16.40 -1.14 9.82
N VAL A 128 17.39 -2.01 9.95
CA VAL A 128 18.20 -2.16 11.17
C VAL A 128 18.98 -0.87 11.47
N SER A 129 19.60 -0.25 10.46
CA SER A 129 20.33 1.02 10.66
C SER A 129 19.41 2.20 11.02
N ILE A 130 18.23 2.31 10.39
CA ILE A 130 17.21 3.31 10.74
C ILE A 130 16.72 3.10 12.18
N THR A 131 16.43 1.87 12.56
CA THR A 131 15.91 1.54 13.90
C THR A 131 16.95 1.83 14.98
N LEU A 132 18.20 1.42 14.77
CA LEU A 132 19.30 1.71 15.70
C LEU A 132 19.62 3.21 15.77
N GLY A 133 19.55 3.92 14.64
CA GLY A 133 19.73 5.38 14.58
C GLY A 133 18.64 6.14 15.35
N PHE A 134 17.38 5.70 15.23
CA PHE A 134 16.29 6.29 15.99
C PHE A 134 16.44 6.02 17.49
N ILE A 135 16.77 4.78 17.89
CA ILE A 135 16.95 4.43 19.30
C ILE A 135 18.11 5.22 19.91
N THR A 136 19.26 5.28 19.24
CA THR A 136 20.44 5.99 19.74
C THR A 136 20.24 7.50 19.77
N GLY A 137 19.61 8.09 18.74
CA GLY A 137 19.29 9.51 18.71
C GLY A 137 18.22 9.92 19.73
N PHE A 138 17.14 9.15 19.80
CA PHE A 138 16.04 9.40 20.73
C PHE A 138 16.50 9.26 22.18
N TRP A 139 17.27 8.21 22.51
CA TRP A 139 17.77 8.02 23.86
C TRP A 139 18.91 8.99 24.20
N GLY A 140 19.69 9.46 23.24
CA GLY A 140 20.64 10.54 23.44
C GLY A 140 19.97 11.86 23.83
N VAL A 141 18.90 12.25 23.12
CA VAL A 141 18.18 13.50 23.40
C VAL A 141 17.31 13.36 24.65
N CYS A 142 16.48 12.32 24.76
CA CYS A 142 15.62 12.12 25.93
C CYS A 142 16.42 11.73 27.18
N GLY A 143 17.49 10.95 27.04
CA GLY A 143 18.36 10.56 28.14
C GLY A 143 19.11 11.75 28.74
N THR A 144 19.66 12.65 27.91
CA THR A 144 20.31 13.88 28.40
C THR A 144 19.32 14.81 29.10
N LEU A 145 18.06 14.85 28.65
CA LEU A 145 16.99 15.60 29.31
C LEU A 145 16.57 15.00 30.68
N ILE A 146 16.72 13.68 30.87
CA ILE A 146 16.39 13.00 32.14
C ILE A 146 17.51 13.14 33.18
N VAL A 147 18.78 13.11 32.76
CA VAL A 147 19.93 13.11 33.68
C VAL A 147 20.18 14.49 34.32
N LYS A 148 19.98 15.59 33.59
CA LYS A 148 20.18 16.94 34.16
C LYS A 148 18.86 17.58 34.60
N LYS A 149 18.66 17.61 35.91
CA LYS A 149 17.52 18.27 36.59
C LYS A 149 17.27 19.70 36.07
N SER A 150 18.32 20.48 35.80
CA SER A 150 18.20 21.86 35.31
C SER A 150 17.67 21.96 33.86
N TRP A 151 18.01 20.99 33.00
CA TRP A 151 17.58 20.98 31.59
C TRP A 151 16.11 20.60 31.46
N ARG A 152 15.63 19.66 32.30
CA ARG A 152 14.22 19.31 32.40
C ARG A 152 13.33 20.51 32.69
N TYR A 153 13.70 21.34 33.68
CA TYR A 153 12.92 22.52 34.03
C TYR A 153 12.93 23.60 32.94
N ALA A 154 14.06 23.79 32.25
CA ALA A 154 14.15 24.75 31.14
C ALA A 154 13.29 24.32 29.94
N TYR A 155 13.34 23.03 29.57
CA TYR A 155 12.52 22.47 28.50
C TYR A 155 11.02 22.56 28.81
N PHE A 156 10.62 22.21 30.04
CA PHE A 156 9.21 22.28 30.45
C PHE A 156 8.67 23.71 30.43
N ARG A 157 9.44 24.68 30.96
CA ARG A 157 9.06 26.11 30.90
C ARG A 157 8.92 26.64 29.48
N PHE A 158 9.80 26.22 28.57
CA PHE A 158 9.71 26.62 27.18
C PHE A 158 8.42 26.08 26.53
N PHE A 159 8.10 24.81 26.77
CA PHE A 159 6.93 24.16 26.20
C PHE A 159 5.61 24.74 26.75
N ASP A 160 5.55 25.02 28.05
CA ASP A 160 4.39 25.69 28.65
C ASP A 160 4.20 27.10 28.05
N GLY A 161 5.29 27.86 27.89
CA GLY A 161 5.23 29.17 27.24
C GLY A 161 4.76 29.12 25.78
N MET A 162 5.08 28.05 25.05
CA MET A 162 4.55 27.83 23.70
C MET A 162 3.06 27.48 23.72
N LYS A 163 2.63 26.58 24.61
CA LYS A 163 1.22 26.19 24.76
C LYS A 163 0.34 27.39 25.05
N ASP A 164 0.75 28.27 25.94
CA ASP A 164 -0.02 29.47 26.31
C ASP A 164 -0.17 30.42 25.12
N LYS A 165 0.90 30.65 24.35
CA LYS A 165 0.84 31.49 23.14
C LYS A 165 -0.07 30.90 22.06
N VAL A 166 0.01 29.58 21.86
CA VAL A 166 -0.85 28.87 20.90
C VAL A 166 -2.31 28.90 21.34
N ALA A 167 -2.58 28.62 22.62
CA ALA A 167 -3.93 28.68 23.18
C ALA A 167 -4.53 30.09 23.08
N LEU A 168 -3.74 31.13 23.38
CA LEU A 168 -4.14 32.52 23.23
C LEU A 168 -4.45 32.86 21.75
N ALA A 169 -3.60 32.43 20.82
CA ALA A 169 -3.82 32.66 19.39
C ALA A 169 -5.09 31.98 18.87
N ILE A 170 -5.34 30.74 19.31
CA ILE A 170 -6.57 30.00 18.99
C ILE A 170 -7.79 30.74 19.57
N ALA A 171 -7.74 31.15 20.84
CA ALA A 171 -8.83 31.86 21.50
C ALA A 171 -9.14 33.21 20.83
N LEU A 172 -8.11 33.98 20.45
CA LEU A 172 -8.26 35.25 19.73
C LEU A 172 -8.87 35.04 18.34
N LYS A 173 -8.39 34.03 17.59
CA LYS A 173 -8.92 33.69 16.27
C LYS A 173 -10.38 33.21 16.34
N GLN A 174 -10.73 32.48 17.39
CA GLN A 174 -12.09 32.02 17.61
C GLN A 174 -13.04 33.18 17.96
N ASN A 175 -12.58 34.13 18.78
CA ASN A 175 -13.36 35.33 19.12
C ASN A 175 -13.53 36.28 17.93
N SER A 176 -12.51 36.47 17.10
CA SER A 176 -12.63 37.30 15.89
C SER A 176 -13.61 36.70 14.88
N LEU A 177 -13.59 35.38 14.69
CA LEU A 177 -14.55 34.66 13.85
C LEU A 177 -15.99 34.82 14.36
N LYS A 178 -16.23 34.68 15.67
CA LYS A 178 -17.55 34.91 16.26
C LYS A 178 -18.07 36.33 16.01
N ARG A 179 -17.21 37.35 16.15
CA ARG A 179 -17.57 38.75 15.87
C ARG A 179 -17.91 38.99 14.41
N LEU A 180 -17.13 38.43 13.49
CA LEU A 180 -17.41 38.50 12.05
C LEU A 180 -18.71 37.80 11.67
N GLN A 181 -18.97 36.62 12.24
CA GLN A 181 -20.25 35.93 12.06
C GLN A 181 -21.43 36.75 12.57
N GLN A 182 -21.29 37.40 13.73
CA GLN A 182 -22.34 38.24 14.29
C GLN A 182 -22.59 39.51 13.47
N TYR A 183 -21.52 40.18 13.02
CA TYR A 183 -21.61 41.33 12.11
C TYR A 183 -22.29 40.96 10.79
N ASN A 184 -21.88 39.84 10.17
CA ASN A 184 -22.51 39.33 8.95
C ASN A 184 -23.99 38.96 9.14
N ARG A 185 -24.38 38.48 10.34
CA ARG A 185 -25.81 38.28 10.68
C ARG A 185 -26.56 39.61 10.71
N ILE A 186 -26.02 40.64 11.38
CA ILE A 186 -26.66 41.96 11.49
C ILE A 186 -26.82 42.62 10.11
N LEU A 187 -25.77 42.58 9.27
CA LEU A 187 -25.84 43.11 7.90
C LEU A 187 -26.89 42.40 7.04
N LYS A 188 -27.01 41.07 7.16
CA LYS A 188 -28.07 40.32 6.48
C LYS A 188 -29.47 40.72 6.95
N PHE A 189 -29.63 41.11 8.22
CA PHE A 189 -30.89 41.61 8.74
C PHE A 189 -31.20 43.02 8.23
N THR A 190 -30.23 43.95 8.26
CA THR A 190 -30.46 45.33 7.78
C THR A 190 -30.72 45.39 6.28
N GLN A 191 -30.07 44.54 5.48
CA GLN A 191 -30.33 44.45 4.03
C GLN A 191 -31.67 43.78 3.69
N LYS A 192 -32.27 43.04 4.63
CA LYS A 192 -33.57 42.36 4.46
C LYS A 192 -34.75 43.20 4.98
N VAL A 193 -34.52 44.35 5.61
CA VAL A 193 -35.59 45.31 5.93
C VAL A 193 -35.98 46.03 4.63
N PRO A 194 -37.21 45.84 4.11
CA PRO A 194 -37.66 46.55 2.91
C PRO A 194 -37.74 48.06 3.18
N ASN A 195 -37.46 48.86 2.16
CA ASN A 195 -37.49 50.34 2.07
C ASN A 195 -38.85 51.01 2.42
N LYS A 196 -39.66 50.47 3.33
CA LYS A 196 -40.98 51.00 3.69
C LYS A 196 -41.01 51.88 4.95
N LEU A 197 -39.87 52.13 5.61
CA LEU A 197 -39.79 53.00 6.79
C LEU A 197 -39.00 54.31 6.61
N GLN A 198 -38.52 54.63 5.40
CA GLN A 198 -37.87 55.93 5.13
C GLN A 198 -38.86 57.09 4.87
N LEU A 199 -40.17 56.88 5.04
CA LEU A 199 -41.23 57.86 4.72
C LEU A 199 -42.01 58.39 5.94
N LEU A 200 -41.51 58.22 7.17
CA LEU A 200 -42.21 58.65 8.41
C LEU A 200 -41.41 59.62 9.30
N ILE A 201 -40.33 60.23 8.79
CA ILE A 201 -39.54 61.26 9.53
C ILE A 201 -39.31 62.52 8.69
N TYR A 202 -40.29 62.97 7.91
CA TYR A 202 -40.37 64.35 7.43
C TYR A 202 -41.80 64.83 7.48
#